data_AF-A0A1B9PFT6-F1
#
_entry.id   AF-A0A1B9PFT6-F1
#
_cell.length_a   1.000
_cell.length_b   1.000
_cell.length_c   1.000
_cell.angle_alpha   90.00
_cell.angle_beta   90.00
_cell.angle_gamma   90.00
#
_symmetry.space_group_name_H-M   'P 1'
#
loop_
_entity.id
_entity.type
_entity.pdbx_description
1 polymer ?
#
loop_
_entity_poly.entity_id
_entity_poly.type
_entity_poly.pdbx_seq_one_letter_code
_entity_poly.pdbx_strand_id
1 'polypeptide(L)'
;MRLPKKTVLLAVCLFGLSSYAQSSEKKEYEFDSVQVDKIMSVAYENKKARYTEFAQLFNFCQQKPNHQDCQQKYEKATSNYESVKANYSVINMVNTPELQTLLMPEITYPELVDSLKGLGYLKNGMTSDINYEDTLSALNEWLEIHEMEKTSTIYLLHALMVQTEELSQIILDEKLS
;
A
#
# COMPACT_ATOMS: atom_id res chain seq x y z
N MET A 1 2.64 -73.74 -46.07
CA MET A 1 3.58 -74.07 -44.98
C MET A 1 4.04 -72.77 -44.33
N ARG A 2 3.69 -72.58 -43.04
CA ARG A 2 4.26 -71.66 -42.02
C ARG A 2 4.37 -70.14 -42.29
N LEU A 3 3.57 -69.37 -41.55
CA LEU A 3 3.85 -67.98 -41.12
C LEU A 3 5.17 -67.90 -40.34
N PRO A 4 5.79 -66.70 -40.30
CA PRO A 4 5.89 -66.08 -38.98
C PRO A 4 5.58 -64.57 -38.94
N LYS A 5 5.00 -64.21 -37.80
CA LYS A 5 4.78 -62.87 -37.23
C LYS A 5 6.09 -62.08 -37.12
N LYS A 6 6.08 -60.79 -37.46
CA LYS A 6 6.95 -59.75 -36.86
C LYS A 6 6.20 -58.40 -36.83
N THR A 7 5.57 -58.11 -35.69
CA THR A 7 5.95 -57.04 -34.74
C THR A 7 5.84 -55.63 -35.30
N VAL A 8 4.72 -54.99 -34.98
CA VAL A 8 4.58 -53.54 -34.83
C VAL A 8 5.52 -53.09 -33.72
N LEU A 9 6.39 -52.10 -33.97
CA LEU A 9 6.91 -51.21 -32.95
C LEU A 9 7.29 -49.88 -33.60
N LEU A 10 6.32 -48.96 -33.62
CA LEU A 10 6.54 -47.56 -34.00
C LEU A 10 6.87 -46.81 -32.70
N ALA A 11 8.15 -46.55 -32.46
CA ALA A 11 8.61 -45.74 -31.35
C ALA A 11 9.81 -44.91 -31.81
N VAL A 12 9.53 -43.69 -32.27
CA VAL A 12 10.51 -42.61 -32.26
C VAL A 12 9.79 -41.40 -31.68
N CYS A 13 9.98 -41.22 -30.37
CA CYS A 13 9.74 -39.95 -29.70
C CYS A 13 10.66 -38.92 -30.36
N LEU A 14 10.10 -38.09 -31.25
CA LEU A 14 10.71 -36.82 -31.56
C LEU A 14 10.48 -35.95 -30.33
N PHE A 15 11.51 -35.91 -29.48
CA PHE A 15 11.70 -34.92 -28.46
C PHE A 15 11.54 -33.54 -29.11
N GLY A 16 10.33 -33.00 -29.03
CA GLY A 16 10.09 -31.59 -29.21
C GLY A 16 10.90 -30.90 -28.12
N LEU A 17 12.04 -30.33 -28.52
CA LEU A 17 12.78 -29.34 -27.77
C LEU A 17 11.79 -28.22 -27.46
N SER A 18 11.09 -28.34 -26.34
CA SER A 18 10.44 -27.22 -25.68
C SER A 18 11.58 -26.43 -25.06
N SER A 19 12.28 -25.67 -25.92
CA SER A 19 12.97 -24.48 -25.48
C SER A 19 11.90 -23.57 -24.91
N TYR A 20 11.60 -23.74 -23.63
CA TYR A 20 11.01 -22.66 -22.85
C TYR A 20 12.03 -21.53 -22.95
N ALA A 21 11.74 -20.58 -23.85
CA ALA A 21 12.31 -19.26 -23.76
C ALA A 21 11.85 -18.72 -22.41
N GLN A 22 12.66 -18.95 -21.38
CA GLN A 22 12.54 -18.28 -20.12
C GLN A 22 12.94 -16.84 -20.42
N SER A 23 11.98 -16.05 -20.91
CA SER A 23 12.09 -14.60 -20.80
C SER A 23 12.28 -14.36 -19.31
N SER A 24 13.48 -13.96 -18.91
CA SER A 24 13.68 -13.38 -17.59
C SER A 24 12.81 -12.13 -17.58
N GLU A 25 11.58 -12.27 -17.11
CA GLU A 25 10.74 -11.16 -16.76
C GLU A 25 11.56 -10.32 -15.79
N LYS A 26 11.98 -9.15 -16.26
CA LYS A 26 12.78 -8.22 -15.47
C LYS A 26 11.93 -7.91 -14.24
N LYS A 27 12.38 -8.30 -13.04
CA LYS A 27 11.71 -7.93 -11.78
C LYS A 27 11.47 -6.43 -11.83
N GLU A 28 10.20 -6.04 -11.84
CA GLU A 28 9.78 -4.65 -12.08
C GLU A 28 10.26 -3.73 -10.96
N TYR A 29 10.17 -4.22 -9.71
CA TYR A 29 10.74 -3.67 -8.48
C TYR A 29 10.63 -4.74 -7.39
N GLU A 30 11.54 -4.78 -6.43
CA GLU A 30 11.51 -5.74 -5.30
C GLU A 30 11.30 -4.98 -3.99
N PHE A 31 10.16 -5.24 -3.33
CA PHE A 31 9.85 -4.64 -2.05
C PHE A 31 10.66 -5.28 -0.94
N ASP A 32 11.28 -4.45 -0.09
CA ASP A 32 11.91 -4.91 1.14
C ASP A 32 10.83 -5.35 2.15
N SER A 33 10.72 -6.66 2.38
CA SER A 33 9.69 -7.21 3.26
C SER A 33 9.82 -6.72 4.70
N VAL A 34 11.03 -6.42 5.19
CA VAL A 34 11.26 -5.94 6.56
C VAL A 34 10.70 -4.52 6.70
N GLN A 35 10.95 -3.64 5.73
CA GLN A 35 10.43 -2.28 5.76
C GLN A 35 8.92 -2.26 5.54
N VAL A 36 8.39 -3.11 4.66
CA VAL A 36 6.94 -3.28 4.47
C VAL A 36 6.26 -3.74 5.76
N ASP A 37 6.79 -4.77 6.44
CA ASP A 37 6.24 -5.29 7.69
C ASP A 37 6.28 -4.25 8.83
N LYS A 38 7.34 -3.43 8.87
CA LYS A 38 7.46 -2.31 9.81
C LYS A 38 6.34 -1.29 9.60
N ILE A 39 6.11 -0.87 8.35
CA ILE A 39 5.03 0.07 8.03
C ILE A 39 3.65 -0.55 8.25
N MET A 40 3.45 -1.84 7.93
CA MET A 40 2.21 -2.55 8.26
C MET A 40 1.91 -2.56 9.76
N SER A 41 2.94 -2.72 10.58
CA SER A 41 2.81 -2.64 12.04
C SER A 41 2.40 -1.25 12.50
N VAL A 42 2.93 -0.19 11.89
CA VAL A 42 2.49 1.19 12.15
C VAL A 42 1.04 1.42 11.72
N ALA A 43 0.64 0.95 10.54
CA ALA A 43 -0.74 1.05 10.06
C ALA A 43 -1.73 0.36 11.01
N TYR A 44 -1.34 -0.81 11.54
CA TYR A 44 -2.13 -1.52 12.55
C TYR A 44 -2.27 -0.73 13.86
N GLU A 45 -1.17 -0.16 14.38
CA GLU A 45 -1.23 0.63 15.61
C GLU A 45 -2.00 1.95 15.42
N ASN A 46 -1.89 2.61 14.27
CA ASN A 46 -2.72 3.77 13.91
C ASN A 46 -4.21 3.41 13.95
N LYS A 47 -4.58 2.29 13.30
CA LYS A 47 -5.95 1.74 13.31
C LYS A 47 -6.46 1.48 14.72
N LYS A 48 -5.65 0.83 15.55
CA LYS A 48 -6.01 0.50 16.94
C LYS A 48 -6.18 1.74 17.81
N ALA A 49 -5.31 2.74 17.64
CA ALA A 49 -5.40 4.00 18.36
C ALA A 49 -6.72 4.73 18.04
N ARG A 50 -7.04 4.92 16.74
CA ARG A 50 -8.29 5.58 16.34
C ARG A 50 -9.54 4.77 16.66
N TYR A 51 -9.46 3.43 16.59
CA TYR A 51 -10.57 2.59 17.01
C TYR A 51 -10.92 2.82 18.49
N THR A 52 -9.91 2.97 19.35
CA THR A 52 -10.12 3.20 20.78
C THR A 52 -10.84 4.51 21.02
N GLU A 53 -10.42 5.59 20.35
CA GLU A 53 -11.06 6.91 20.41
C GLU A 53 -12.51 6.85 19.91
N PHE A 54 -12.72 6.25 18.74
CA PHE A 54 -14.04 6.04 18.16
C PHE A 54 -14.97 5.25 19.09
N ALA A 55 -14.50 4.11 19.61
CA ALA A 55 -15.30 3.23 20.46
C ALA A 55 -15.71 3.90 21.78
N GLN A 56 -14.82 4.72 22.36
CA GLN A 56 -15.14 5.50 23.56
C GLN A 56 -16.27 6.50 23.28
N LEU A 57 -16.17 7.27 22.20
CA LEU A 57 -17.19 8.26 21.83
C LEU A 57 -18.50 7.59 21.39
N PHE A 58 -18.43 6.49 20.64
CA PHE A 58 -19.59 5.69 20.27
C PHE A 58 -20.38 5.27 21.51
N ASN A 59 -19.73 4.62 22.47
CA ASN A 59 -20.37 4.15 23.69
C ASN A 59 -20.93 5.32 24.53
N PHE A 60 -20.21 6.43 24.61
CA PHE A 60 -20.67 7.63 25.30
C PHE A 60 -21.94 8.20 24.65
N CYS A 61 -21.97 8.31 23.32
CA CYS A 61 -23.10 8.88 22.59
C CYS A 61 -24.32 7.97 22.54
N GLN A 62 -24.15 6.65 22.65
CA GLN A 62 -25.28 5.74 22.90
C GLN A 62 -25.96 6.04 24.25
N GLN A 63 -25.19 6.44 25.28
CA GLN A 63 -25.72 6.75 26.60
C GLN A 63 -26.24 8.19 26.73
N LYS A 64 -25.61 9.14 26.03
CA LYS A 64 -25.91 10.57 26.10
C LYS A 64 -26.01 11.19 24.70
N PRO A 65 -27.03 10.83 23.90
CA PRO A 65 -27.11 11.19 22.48
C PRO A 65 -27.16 12.70 22.21
N ASN A 66 -27.67 13.50 23.15
CA ASN A 66 -27.80 14.95 23.00
C ASN A 66 -26.59 15.74 23.56
N HIS A 67 -25.51 15.07 23.95
CA HIS A 67 -24.30 15.76 24.43
C HIS A 67 -23.58 16.42 23.25
N GLN A 68 -22.95 17.59 23.48
CA GLN A 68 -22.28 18.36 22.42
C GLN A 68 -21.19 17.56 21.67
N ASP A 69 -20.46 16.70 22.39
CA ASP A 69 -19.44 15.81 21.82
C ASP A 69 -19.99 14.77 20.81
N CYS A 70 -21.30 14.55 20.77
CA CYS A 70 -21.94 13.55 19.89
C CYS A 70 -22.26 14.05 18.48
N GLN A 71 -21.83 15.28 18.16
CA GLN A 71 -21.89 15.85 16.82
C GLN A 71 -20.50 15.80 16.17
N GLN A 72 -19.86 16.96 16.00
CA GLN A 72 -18.61 17.11 15.24
C GLN A 72 -17.47 16.25 15.77
N LYS A 73 -17.34 16.09 17.10
CA LYS A 73 -16.26 15.30 17.69
C LYS A 73 -16.42 13.81 17.40
N TYR A 74 -17.64 13.29 17.50
CA TYR A 74 -17.96 11.91 17.13
C TYR A 74 -17.80 11.67 15.62
N GLU A 75 -18.24 12.61 14.77
CA GLU A 75 -18.04 12.53 13.32
C GLU A 75 -16.55 12.53 12.95
N LYS A 76 -15.74 13.42 13.55
CA LYS A 76 -14.29 13.44 13.37
C LYS A 76 -13.66 12.12 13.80
N ALA A 77 -14.00 11.59 14.97
CA ALA A 77 -13.46 10.31 15.43
C ALA A 77 -13.84 9.14 14.52
N THR A 78 -15.06 9.15 13.98
CA THR A 78 -15.54 8.16 13.00
C THR A 78 -14.74 8.24 11.70
N SER A 79 -14.59 9.45 11.13
CA SER A 79 -13.84 9.69 9.91
C SER A 79 -12.36 9.30 10.06
N ASN A 80 -11.73 9.72 11.16
CA ASN A 80 -10.35 9.36 11.47
C ASN A 80 -10.16 7.84 11.57
N TYR A 81 -11.07 7.13 12.23
CA TYR A 81 -11.03 5.67 12.33
C TYR A 81 -11.20 4.99 10.98
N GLU A 82 -12.19 5.38 10.18
CA GLU A 82 -12.42 4.77 8.87
C GLU A 82 -11.24 5.01 7.91
N SER A 83 -10.59 6.18 7.96
CA SER A 83 -9.38 6.46 7.18
C SER A 83 -8.23 5.49 7.51
N VAL A 84 -7.83 5.39 8.77
CA VAL A 84 -6.72 4.49 9.17
C VAL A 84 -7.07 3.01 8.96
N LYS A 85 -8.34 2.64 9.12
CA LYS A 85 -8.84 1.28 8.89
C LYS A 85 -8.80 0.94 7.41
N ALA A 86 -9.23 1.85 6.53
CA ALA A 86 -9.17 1.66 5.09
C ALA A 86 -7.72 1.49 4.64
N ASN A 87 -6.83 2.41 5.04
CA ASN A 87 -5.41 2.35 4.70
C ASN A 87 -4.76 1.01 5.12
N TYR A 88 -4.92 0.58 6.38
CA TYR A 88 -4.43 -0.72 6.85
C TYR A 88 -5.01 -1.90 6.04
N SER A 89 -6.31 -1.84 5.71
CA SER A 89 -6.98 -2.93 4.98
C SER A 89 -6.49 -3.04 3.54
N VAL A 90 -6.25 -1.91 2.86
CA VAL A 90 -5.72 -1.90 1.50
C VAL A 90 -4.27 -2.37 1.48
N ILE A 91 -3.41 -1.91 2.40
CA ILE A 91 -2.02 -2.42 2.51
C ILE A 91 -2.02 -3.93 2.65
N ASN A 92 -2.85 -4.48 3.55
CA ASN A 92 -2.95 -5.92 3.75
C ASN A 92 -3.47 -6.67 2.51
N MET A 93 -4.26 -6.01 1.65
CA MET A 93 -4.76 -6.58 0.40
C MET A 93 -3.69 -6.57 -0.70
N VAL A 94 -2.91 -5.49 -0.81
CA VAL A 94 -1.95 -5.31 -1.90
C VAL A 94 -0.54 -5.81 -1.57
N ASN A 95 -0.25 -6.11 -0.31
CA ASN A 95 0.99 -6.77 0.11
C ASN A 95 0.97 -8.28 -0.20
N THR A 96 0.75 -8.62 -1.46
CA THR A 96 0.93 -9.97 -2.00
C THR A 96 1.89 -9.90 -3.20
N PRO A 97 2.58 -11.00 -3.54
CA PRO A 97 3.52 -11.01 -4.66
C PRO A 97 2.92 -10.52 -5.99
N GLU A 98 1.62 -10.72 -6.19
CA GLU A 98 0.88 -10.37 -7.40
C GLU A 98 0.43 -8.90 -7.46
N LEU A 99 0.31 -8.23 -6.31
CA LEU A 99 -0.29 -6.89 -6.20
C LEU A 99 0.69 -5.83 -5.69
N GLN A 100 1.85 -6.21 -5.15
CA GLN A 100 2.83 -5.26 -4.63
C GLN A 100 3.33 -4.27 -5.69
N THR A 101 3.46 -4.71 -6.95
CA THR A 101 3.86 -3.86 -8.09
C THR A 101 2.67 -3.20 -8.79
N LEU A 102 1.48 -3.17 -8.17
CA LEU A 102 0.35 -2.45 -8.72
C LEU A 102 0.66 -0.96 -8.82
N LEU A 103 0.57 -0.41 -10.03
CA LEU A 103 0.75 1.02 -10.27
C LEU A 103 -0.34 1.81 -9.55
N MET A 104 0.05 2.96 -8.99
CA MET A 104 -0.90 3.85 -8.37
C MET A 104 -1.81 4.48 -9.44
N PRO A 105 -3.14 4.43 -9.28
CA PRO A 105 -4.07 5.10 -10.19
C PRO A 105 -3.92 6.63 -10.17
N GLU A 106 -4.00 7.30 -11.32
CA GLU A 106 -3.88 8.76 -11.41
C GLU A 106 -4.90 9.51 -10.53
N ILE A 107 -6.12 8.95 -10.38
CA ILE A 107 -7.18 9.57 -9.58
C ILE A 107 -6.84 9.65 -8.09
N THR A 108 -5.95 8.80 -7.59
CA THR A 108 -5.54 8.80 -6.18
C THR A 108 -4.24 9.58 -5.94
N TYR A 109 -3.58 10.09 -6.98
CA TYR A 109 -2.34 10.88 -6.85
C TYR A 109 -2.43 12.07 -5.89
N PRO A 110 -3.55 12.83 -5.84
CA PRO A 110 -3.68 13.92 -4.89
C PRO A 110 -3.47 13.49 -3.43
N GLU A 111 -3.91 12.28 -3.06
CA GLU A 111 -3.75 11.78 -1.69
C GLU A 111 -2.29 11.53 -1.31
N LEU A 112 -1.49 11.00 -2.25
CA LEU A 112 -0.03 10.85 -2.05
C LEU A 112 0.65 12.22 -1.97
N VAL A 113 0.29 13.15 -2.85
CA VAL A 113 0.83 14.50 -2.84
C VAL A 113 0.56 15.20 -1.51
N ASP A 114 -0.66 15.09 -0.99
CA ASP A 114 -1.03 15.66 0.30
C ASP A 114 -0.26 14.99 1.45
N SER A 115 -0.10 13.67 1.42
CA SER A 115 0.69 12.93 2.41
C SER A 115 2.17 13.38 2.43
N LEU A 116 2.78 13.52 1.25
CA LEU A 116 4.17 13.98 1.10
C LEU A 116 4.33 15.44 1.53
N LYS A 117 3.33 16.30 1.34
CA LYS A 117 3.32 17.67 1.90
C LYS A 117 3.21 17.65 3.42
N GLY A 118 2.30 16.83 3.97
CA GLY A 118 2.12 16.66 5.41
C GLY A 118 3.40 16.22 6.10
N LEU A 119 4.17 15.36 5.45
CA LEU A 119 5.49 14.89 5.91
C LEU A 119 6.66 15.83 5.57
N GLY A 120 6.41 16.93 4.85
CA GLY A 120 7.43 17.95 4.54
C GLY A 120 8.37 17.63 3.37
N TYR A 121 8.11 16.56 2.61
CA TYR A 121 8.86 16.21 1.39
C TYR A 121 8.47 17.10 0.20
N LEU A 122 7.25 17.65 0.22
CA LEU A 122 6.79 18.63 -0.76
C LEU A 122 6.48 19.97 -0.07
N LYS A 123 6.81 21.09 -0.73
CA LYS A 123 6.61 22.43 -0.17
C LYS A 123 5.13 22.81 -0.09
N ASN A 124 4.71 23.29 1.08
CA ASN A 124 3.40 23.91 1.28
C ASN A 124 3.27 25.17 0.42
N GLY A 125 2.26 25.22 -0.46
CA GLY A 125 1.96 26.38 -1.31
C GLY A 125 2.33 26.25 -2.79
N MET A 126 2.87 25.11 -3.24
CA MET A 126 2.84 24.79 -4.68
C MET A 126 1.39 24.58 -5.09
N THR A 127 0.82 25.63 -5.67
CA THR A 127 -0.58 25.74 -6.11
C THR A 127 -0.73 25.53 -7.63
N SER A 128 0.38 25.34 -8.34
CA SER A 128 0.40 24.96 -9.75
C SER A 128 0.86 23.50 -9.86
N ASP A 129 -0.05 22.62 -10.24
CA ASP A 129 0.20 21.25 -10.74
C ASP A 129 1.53 20.64 -10.28
N ILE A 130 1.56 20.06 -9.07
CA ILE A 130 2.65 19.15 -8.71
C ILE A 130 2.56 18.01 -9.71
N ASN A 131 3.53 17.97 -10.60
CA ASN A 131 3.56 16.99 -11.67
C ASN A 131 4.05 15.65 -11.12
N TYR A 132 3.89 14.62 -11.95
CA TYR A 132 4.31 13.26 -11.62
C TYR A 132 5.79 13.17 -11.21
N GLU A 133 6.68 13.91 -11.88
CA GLU A 133 8.13 13.87 -11.63
C GLU A 133 8.49 14.42 -10.25
N ASP A 134 7.88 15.55 -9.85
CA ASP A 134 8.09 16.13 -8.51
C ASP A 134 7.60 15.17 -7.42
N THR A 135 6.46 14.52 -7.66
CA THR A 135 5.89 13.51 -6.74
C THR A 135 6.79 12.28 -6.64
N LEU A 136 7.28 11.76 -7.76
CA LEU A 136 8.19 10.62 -7.80
C LEU A 136 9.53 10.94 -7.14
N SER A 137 10.06 12.16 -7.32
CA SER A 137 11.28 12.60 -6.65
C SER A 137 11.09 12.62 -5.13
N ALA A 138 10.01 13.25 -4.64
CA ALA A 138 9.70 13.29 -3.20
C ALA A 138 9.45 11.89 -2.62
N LEU A 139 8.77 11.02 -3.37
CA LEU A 139 8.61 9.62 -2.98
C LEU A 139 9.96 8.91 -2.86
N ASN A 140 10.86 9.10 -3.81
CA ASN A 140 12.18 8.48 -3.78
C ASN A 140 13.07 8.99 -2.65
N GLU A 141 12.92 10.26 -2.24
CA GLU A 141 13.55 10.79 -1.03
C GLU A 141 12.99 10.10 0.22
N TRP A 142 11.67 9.91 0.29
CA TRP A 142 11.02 9.20 1.38
C TRP A 142 11.48 7.73 1.47
N LEU A 143 11.57 7.03 0.33
CA LEU A 143 12.04 5.64 0.25
C LEU A 143 13.48 5.51 0.74
N GLU A 144 14.37 6.43 0.33
CA GLU A 144 15.77 6.43 0.74
C GLU A 144 15.94 6.63 2.26
N ILE A 145 15.17 7.53 2.87
CA ILE A 145 15.16 7.73 4.33
C ILE A 145 14.67 6.48 5.07
N HIS A 146 13.80 5.69 4.44
CA HIS A 146 13.25 4.45 4.97
C HIS A 146 14.02 3.20 4.53
N GLU A 147 15.26 3.36 4.05
CA GLU A 147 16.16 2.27 3.66
C GLU A 147 15.59 1.36 2.56
N MET A 148 14.74 1.90 1.68
CA MET A 148 14.19 1.21 0.51
C MET A 148 14.86 1.68 -0.78
N GLU A 149 14.85 0.82 -1.80
CA GLU A 149 15.36 1.17 -3.12
C GLU A 149 14.51 2.27 -3.78
N LYS A 150 15.16 3.12 -4.57
CA LYS A 150 14.43 4.07 -5.41
C LYS A 150 13.69 3.34 -6.52
N THR A 151 12.56 3.89 -6.94
CA THR A 151 11.72 3.36 -8.00
C THR A 151 11.63 4.36 -9.17
N SER A 152 11.42 3.84 -10.38
CA SER A 152 11.09 4.64 -11.57
C SER A 152 9.59 4.90 -11.72
N THR A 153 8.76 4.32 -10.85
CA THR A 153 7.30 4.46 -10.91
C THR A 153 6.67 4.50 -9.52
N ILE A 154 5.48 5.12 -9.43
CA ILE A 154 4.74 5.19 -8.18
C ILE A 154 3.84 3.95 -8.04
N TYR A 155 4.24 3.03 -7.17
CA TYR A 155 3.43 1.87 -6.80
C TYR A 155 2.40 2.26 -5.72
N LEU A 156 1.22 1.66 -5.78
CA LEU A 156 0.16 1.87 -4.81
C LEU A 156 0.62 1.53 -3.38
N LEU A 157 1.40 0.45 -3.22
CA LEU A 157 1.92 0.06 -1.91
C LEU A 157 2.82 1.14 -1.31
N HIS A 158 3.72 1.74 -2.09
CA HIS A 158 4.53 2.88 -1.61
C HIS A 158 3.65 4.06 -1.18
N ALA A 159 2.61 4.39 -1.95
CA ALA A 159 1.72 5.50 -1.60
C ALA A 159 0.99 5.28 -0.27
N LEU A 160 0.48 4.07 -0.06
CA LEU A 160 -0.16 3.68 1.20
C LEU A 160 0.83 3.67 2.39
N MET A 161 2.10 3.33 2.13
CA MET A 161 3.14 3.37 3.15
C MET A 161 3.45 4.81 3.59
N VAL A 162 3.54 5.75 2.64
CA VAL A 162 3.69 7.18 2.93
C VAL A 162 2.49 7.70 3.71
N GLN A 163 1.27 7.39 3.27
CA GLN A 163 0.04 7.78 3.96
C GLN A 163 -0.02 7.21 5.39
N THR A 164 0.50 6.00 5.60
CA THR A 164 0.60 5.40 6.94
C THR A 164 1.44 6.24 7.89
N GLU A 165 2.58 6.74 7.43
CA GLU A 165 3.45 7.57 8.25
C GLU A 165 2.80 8.92 8.54
N GLU A 166 2.22 9.58 7.54
CA GLU A 166 1.50 10.85 7.73
C GLU A 166 0.41 10.70 8.80
N LEU A 167 -0.44 9.67 8.67
CA LEU A 167 -1.47 9.36 9.66
C LEU A 167 -0.89 9.11 11.05
N SER A 168 0.32 8.54 11.15
CA SER A 168 1.00 8.33 12.42
C SER A 168 1.47 9.65 13.03
N GLN A 169 2.07 10.54 12.23
CA GLN A 169 2.49 11.88 12.68
C GLN A 169 1.29 12.69 13.18
N ILE A 170 0.18 12.69 12.44
CA ILE A 170 -1.06 13.36 12.87
C ILE A 170 -1.53 12.83 14.23
N ILE A 171 -1.49 11.52 14.45
CA ILE A 171 -1.85 10.90 15.74
C ILE A 171 -0.90 11.33 16.86
N LEU A 172 0.40 11.44 16.58
CA LEU A 172 1.39 11.87 17.56
C LEU A 172 1.21 13.34 17.93
N ASP A 173 1.02 14.21 16.93
CA ASP A 173 0.81 15.64 17.13
C ASP A 173 -0.45 15.93 17.96
N GLU A 174 -1.56 15.25 17.67
CA GLU A 174 -2.80 15.38 18.46
C GLU A 174 -2.66 14.90 19.91
N LYS A 175 -1.69 14.04 20.23
CA LYS A 175 -1.40 13.61 21.61
C LYS A 175 -0.50 14.58 22.37
N LEU A 176 0.24 15.43 21.65
CA LEU A 176 1.18 16.39 22.21
C LEU A 176 0.59 17.81 22.34
N SER A 177 -0.49 18.11 21.61
CA SER A 177 -1.28 19.34 21.69
C SER A 177 -2.21 19.36 22.91
#